data_AF-A0A843E0B1-F1
#
_entry.id   AF-A0A843E0B1-F1
#
_cell.length_a   1.000
_cell.length_b   1.000
_cell.length_c   1.000
_cell.angle_alpha   90.00
_cell.angle_beta   90.00
_cell.angle_gamma   90.00
#
_symmetry.space_group_name_H-M   'P 1'
#
loop_
_entity.id
_entity.type
_entity.pdbx_description
1 polymer ?
#
loop_
_entity_poly.entity_id
_entity_poly.type
_entity_poly.pdbx_seq_one_letter_code
_entity_poly.pdbx_strand_id
1 'polypeptide(L)' 'MAKKDMQPKKTEDDDFNFIVRIASSDIDGQKRTVIGLQSIKGVGKRVAEIVAKRAKVD' A
#
# COMPACT_ATOMS: atom_id res chain seq x y z
N MET A 1 -11.34 -19.89 -28.50
CA MET A 1 -11.48 -20.05 -27.04
C MET A 1 -10.07 -20.14 -26.44
N ALA A 2 -9.46 -19.00 -26.11
CA ALA A 2 -8.13 -18.95 -25.53
C ALA A 2 -8.26 -18.88 -23.99
N LYS A 3 -7.56 -19.79 -23.31
CA LYS A 3 -7.49 -19.90 -21.85
C LYS A 3 -6.97 -18.57 -21.28
N LYS A 4 -7.71 -17.99 -20.34
CA LYS A 4 -7.28 -16.84 -19.54
C LYS A 4 -6.63 -17.41 -18.28
N ASP A 5 -5.33 -17.19 -18.15
CA ASP A 5 -4.51 -17.68 -17.04
C ASP A 5 -5.10 -17.25 -15.70
N MET A 6 -5.59 -18.24 -14.96
CA MET A 6 -6.12 -18.13 -13.61
C MET A 6 -4.93 -17.89 -12.68
N GLN A 7 -4.62 -16.61 -12.41
CA GLN A 7 -3.65 -16.29 -11.37
C GLN A 7 -4.21 -16.72 -10.00
N PRO A 8 -3.41 -17.38 -9.14
CA PRO A 8 -3.85 -17.83 -7.84
C PRO A 8 -4.20 -16.63 -6.97
N LYS A 9 -5.46 -16.52 -6.57
CA LYS A 9 -5.93 -15.62 -5.52
C LYS A 9 -5.19 -15.99 -4.25
N LYS A 10 -4.18 -15.19 -3.87
CA LYS A 10 -3.58 -15.26 -2.53
C LYS A 10 -4.72 -15.06 -1.54
N THR A 11 -4.85 -15.99 -0.61
CA THR A 11 -5.65 -15.85 0.61
C THR A 11 -5.23 -14.55 1.26
N GLU A 12 -6.08 -13.52 1.16
CA GLU A 12 -5.92 -12.28 1.91
C GLU A 12 -6.09 -12.67 3.38
N ASP A 13 -5.09 -12.39 4.22
CA ASP A 13 -5.18 -12.60 5.66
C ASP A 13 -6.42 -11.86 6.17
N ASP A 14 -7.28 -12.52 6.96
CA ASP A 14 -8.56 -11.96 7.44
C ASP A 14 -8.39 -10.65 8.25
N ASP A 15 -7.16 -10.36 8.71
CA ASP A 15 -6.79 -9.16 9.46
C ASP A 15 -6.31 -7.98 8.57
N PHE A 16 -6.53 -8.04 7.27
CA PHE A 16 -6.07 -6.98 6.35
C PHE A 16 -6.96 -5.73 6.38
N ASN A 17 -6.38 -4.59 6.78
CA ASN A 17 -7.07 -3.30 6.78
C ASN A 17 -7.07 -2.66 5.39
N PHE A 18 -8.23 -2.63 4.73
CA PHE A 18 -8.40 -2.06 3.40
C PHE A 18 -8.22 -0.53 3.34
N ILE A 19 -8.55 0.19 4.43
CA ILE A 19 -8.42 1.65 4.52
C ILE A 19 -7.80 2.02 5.87
N VAL A 20 -6.73 2.82 5.85
CA VAL A 20 -6.07 3.34 7.06
C VAL A 20 -6.05 4.86 7.02
N ARG A 21 -6.54 5.53 8.08
CA ARG A 21 -6.51 7.00 8.17
C ARG A 21 -5.28 7.48 8.93
N ILE A 22 -4.41 8.23 8.27
CA ILE A 22 -3.19 8.82 8.85
C ILE A 22 -3.12 10.29 8.46
N ALA A 23 -2.81 11.17 9.42
CA ALA A 23 -2.70 12.61 9.19
C ALA A 23 -3.92 13.21 8.44
N SER A 24 -5.12 12.81 8.86
CA SER A 24 -6.41 13.22 8.25
C SER A 24 -6.59 12.83 6.79
N SER A 25 -5.75 11.94 6.25
CA SER A 25 -5.83 11.43 4.88
C SER A 25 -6.15 9.94 4.91
N ASP A 26 -7.02 9.49 4.01
CA ASP A 26 -7.36 8.08 3.85
C ASP A 26 -6.34 7.41 2.92
N ILE A 27 -5.71 6.34 3.39
CA ILE A 27 -4.71 5.55 2.67
C ILE A 27 -5.31 4.21 2.31
N ASP A 28 -5.11 3.82 1.06
CA ASP A 28 -5.53 2.53 0.51
C ASP A 28 -4.51 1.43 0.90
N GLY A 29 -4.99 0.43 1.63
CA GLY A 29 -4.17 -0.68 2.14
C GLY A 29 -3.68 -1.61 1.04
N GLN A 30 -4.37 -1.69 -0.11
CA GLN A 30 -3.97 -2.60 -1.21
C GLN A 30 -2.70 -2.12 -1.95
N LYS A 31 -2.28 -0.88 -1.73
CA LYS A 31 -1.10 -0.28 -2.36
C LYS A 31 0.14 -0.52 -1.49
N ARG A 32 1.31 -0.64 -2.13
CA ARG A 32 2.60 -0.68 -1.43
C ARG A 32 2.76 0.51 -0.50
N THR A 33 3.43 0.34 0.64
CA THR A 33 3.57 1.37 1.68
C THR A 33 4.16 2.67 1.13
N VAL A 34 5.12 2.59 0.21
CA VAL A 34 5.71 3.77 -0.45
C VAL A 34 4.69 4.56 -1.27
N ILE A 35 3.71 3.89 -1.89
CA ILE A 35 2.64 4.53 -2.68
C ILE A 35 1.55 5.05 -1.74
N GLY A 36 1.19 4.27 -0.71
CA GLY A 36 0.19 4.68 0.28
C GLY A 36 0.57 5.96 1.03
N LEU A 37 1.85 6.09 1.42
CA LEU A 37 2.35 7.30 2.09
C LEU A 37 2.30 8.55 1.22
N GLN A 38 2.31 8.42 -0.12
CA GLN A 38 2.20 9.56 -1.04
C GLN A 38 0.81 10.20 -1.07
N SER A 39 -0.22 9.50 -0.57
CA SER A 39 -1.56 10.06 -0.43
C SER A 39 -1.64 11.16 0.64
N ILE A 40 -0.65 11.26 1.52
CA ILE A 40 -0.56 12.32 2.53
C ILE A 40 -0.05 13.61 1.86
N LYS A 41 -0.80 14.70 1.99
CA LYS A 41 -0.40 16.02 1.46
C LYS A 41 0.95 16.45 2.04
N GLY A 42 1.94 16.63 1.15
CA GLY A 42 3.31 17.02 1.52
C GLY A 42 4.31 15.86 1.58
N VAL A 43 3.88 14.61 1.43
CA VAL A 43 4.77 13.44 1.31
C VAL A 43 4.91 13.04 -0.16
N GLY A 44 6.07 13.33 -0.75
CA GLY A 44 6.42 12.85 -2.09
C GLY A 44 7.19 11.52 -2.06
N LYS A 45 7.46 10.95 -3.25
CA LYS A 45 8.21 9.69 -3.40
C LYS A 45 9.49 9.63 -2.57
N ARG A 46 10.32 10.68 -2.61
CA ARG A 46 11.60 10.72 -1.87
C ARG A 46 11.41 10.63 -0.35
N VAL A 47 10.39 11.31 0.17
CA VAL A 47 10.10 11.31 1.61
C VAL A 47 9.51 9.96 2.02
N ALA A 48 8.57 9.43 1.24
CA ALA A 48 7.98 8.11 1.46
C ALA A 48 9.05 7.00 1.49
N GLU A 49 10.01 7.00 0.56
CA GLU A 49 11.11 6.03 0.56
C GLU A 49 12.04 6.16 1.78
N ILE A 50 12.35 7.39 2.22
CA ILE A 50 13.18 7.59 3.41
C ILE A 50 12.44 7.11 4.67
N VAL A 51 11.14 7.38 4.78
CA VAL A 51 10.31 6.93 5.90
C VAL A 51 10.21 5.40 5.92
N ALA A 52 9.92 4.78 4.78
CA ALA A 52 9.86 3.32 4.64
C ALA A 52 11.21 2.65 5.01
N LYS A 53 12.33 3.20 4.51
CA LYS A 53 13.68 2.72 4.85
C LYS A 53 14.02 2.87 6.34
N ARG A 54 13.62 3.99 6.96
CA ARG A 54 13.83 4.21 8.41
C ARG A 54 12.97 3.29 9.26
N ALA A 55 11.73 3.06 8.84
CA ALA A 55 10.79 2.16 9.50
C ALA A 55 11.08 0.67 9.19
N LYS A 56 11.98 0.37 8.24
CA LYS A 56 12.32 -0.98 7.78
C LYS A 56 11.09 -1.76 7.28
N VAL A 57 10.19 -1.07 6.59
CA VAL A 57 8.96 -1.61 5.96
C VAL A 57 9.03 -1.43 4.44
N ASP A 58 8.43 -2.35 3.66
CA ASP A 58 8.43 -2.37 2.18
C ASP A 58 7.04 -2.02 1.58
#